data_AF-T1FWF5-F1
#
_entry.id   AF-T1FWF5-F1
#
_cell.length_a   1.000
_cell.length_b   1.000
_cell.length_c   1.000
_cell.angle_alpha   90.00
_cell.angle_beta   90.00
_cell.angle_gamma   90.00
#
_symmetry.space_group_name_H-M   'P 1'
#
loop_
_entity.id
_entity.type
_entity.pdbx_description
1 polymer ?
#
loop_
_entity_poly.entity_id
_entity_poly.type
_entity_poly.pdbx_seq_one_letter_code
_entity_poly.pdbx_strand_id
1 'polypeptide(L)'
;MAGLYVCTTENDLDFMTSQGVRVGPNTIDIRIAYDRFQYWLNKEENRKKRNFPANFDVAGIFTVYDLMGYGGLAKIGGDCSPNTVFITKESGEFSTIDVAAHELGHVLGASNDGENNPCDGRVYNVMAPIKGILMEQYAHNLYTFSRCSLDAITYHLDRVTQDPKSCFLTTAGDSSWRNKLKEHMSQLLGKKHSVNEQCSLYYGRGSEICGSLENSNVCKMLSCLLPSTGSCSQSPSMAFDGTSCASGMMCRDGRCVADSQAPKMPSSCPYGDFRGKYYERKGDPKNADLPQTCQDLFDRVPWSCYDDFYSKRCCESCPKLKKKFESSDENCAYGDKLPPKNCERAECKVGYWKENCCKTCSATGTNTNTNTNTQQETPKAVPSCPNGEPDWCKEYSESKKHNCYVNELACCITCPKLKNPSQVGCEYGDKMSWCAKTSKTNPDVCKTRKNDCCFSCKS
;
A
#
# COMPACT_ATOMS: atom_id res chain seq x y z
N MET A 1 -29.62 -27.38 -6.19
CA MET A 1 -30.31 -26.22 -6.80
C MET A 1 -29.93 -24.99 -6.00
N ALA A 2 -29.85 -23.82 -6.61
CA ALA A 2 -29.54 -22.58 -5.89
C ALA A 2 -30.81 -21.72 -5.74
N GLY A 3 -31.02 -21.19 -4.55
CA GLY A 3 -32.04 -20.16 -4.28
C GLY A 3 -31.35 -18.94 -3.67
N LEU A 4 -31.84 -17.75 -4.00
CA LEU A 4 -31.42 -16.50 -3.37
C LEU A 4 -32.67 -15.75 -2.92
N TYR A 5 -32.65 -15.29 -1.68
CA TYR A 5 -33.69 -14.43 -1.13
C TYR A 5 -33.04 -13.22 -0.48
N VAL A 6 -33.37 -12.03 -0.98
CA VAL A 6 -32.91 -10.76 -0.41
C VAL A 6 -34.02 -10.26 0.52
N CYS A 7 -33.69 -10.12 1.80
CA CYS A 7 -34.66 -9.66 2.79
C CYS A 7 -35.05 -8.20 2.51
N THR A 8 -36.34 -7.94 2.53
CA THR A 8 -36.93 -6.61 2.34
C THR A 8 -37.31 -5.95 3.66
N THR A 9 -37.52 -6.75 4.70
CA THR A 9 -37.85 -6.30 6.06
C THR A 9 -37.09 -7.11 7.10
N GLU A 10 -36.89 -6.57 8.31
CA GLU A 10 -36.28 -7.33 9.42
C GLU A 10 -37.10 -8.57 9.81
N ASN A 11 -38.39 -8.61 9.48
CA ASN A 11 -39.28 -9.73 9.78
C ASN A 11 -39.21 -10.85 8.73
N ASP A 12 -38.50 -10.65 7.63
CA ASP A 12 -38.28 -11.68 6.62
C ASP A 12 -37.45 -12.84 7.18
N LEU A 13 -36.65 -12.61 8.21
CA LEU A 13 -35.97 -13.64 9.01
C LEU A 13 -36.30 -13.39 10.48
N ASP A 14 -37.57 -13.55 10.86
CA ASP A 14 -38.08 -13.32 12.22
C ASP A 14 -37.28 -13.98 13.36
N PHE A 15 -36.58 -15.10 13.09
CA PHE A 15 -35.69 -15.68 14.09
C PHE A 15 -34.48 -14.79 14.42
N MET A 16 -34.03 -13.91 13.50
CA MET A 16 -32.91 -12.98 13.73
C MET A 16 -33.25 -11.89 14.75
N THR A 17 -34.54 -11.55 14.89
CA THR A 17 -35.01 -10.52 15.83
C THR A 17 -35.56 -11.11 17.13
N SER A 18 -35.60 -12.44 17.25
CA SER A 18 -36.16 -13.14 18.39
C SER A 18 -35.29 -13.02 19.65
N GLN A 19 -35.93 -13.07 20.83
CA GLN A 19 -35.27 -12.91 22.13
C GLN A 19 -34.11 -13.90 22.31
N GLY A 20 -32.93 -13.42 22.65
CA GLY A 20 -31.72 -14.23 22.81
C GLY A 20 -30.85 -14.31 21.55
N VAL A 21 -31.42 -14.14 20.34
CA VAL A 21 -30.60 -13.89 19.14
C VAL A 21 -30.18 -12.44 19.12
N ARG A 22 -31.12 -11.50 19.16
CA ARG A 22 -30.81 -10.07 19.21
C ARG A 22 -30.38 -9.68 20.63
N VAL A 23 -29.10 -9.38 20.80
CA VAL A 23 -28.48 -9.00 22.08
C VAL A 23 -28.18 -7.50 22.17
N GLY A 24 -28.29 -6.79 21.05
CA GLY A 24 -28.17 -5.33 20.98
C GLY A 24 -28.88 -4.74 19.75
N PRO A 25 -28.85 -3.41 19.57
CA PRO A 25 -29.50 -2.75 18.43
C PRO A 25 -29.04 -3.33 17.07
N ASN A 26 -27.73 -3.51 16.91
CA ASN A 26 -27.10 -4.04 15.69
C ASN A 26 -26.21 -5.27 15.99
N THR A 27 -26.51 -6.04 17.03
CA THR A 27 -25.67 -7.17 17.46
C THR A 27 -26.52 -8.40 17.72
N ILE A 28 -26.07 -9.55 17.22
CA ILE A 28 -26.69 -10.85 17.47
C ILE A 28 -25.71 -11.84 18.10
N ASP A 29 -26.24 -12.75 18.91
CA ASP A 29 -25.52 -13.95 19.33
C ASP A 29 -25.50 -14.95 18.18
N ILE A 30 -24.33 -15.09 17.55
CA ILE A 30 -24.14 -15.94 16.36
C ILE A 30 -24.42 -17.41 16.64
N ARG A 31 -24.16 -17.92 17.84
CA ARG A 31 -24.36 -19.34 18.18
C ARG A 31 -25.85 -19.65 18.30
N ILE A 32 -26.58 -18.79 19.01
CA ILE A 32 -28.03 -18.92 19.14
C ILE A 32 -28.70 -18.70 17.78
N ALA A 33 -28.21 -17.74 16.98
CA ALA A 33 -28.70 -17.49 15.63
C ALA A 33 -28.51 -18.70 14.72
N TYR A 34 -27.32 -19.33 14.76
CA TYR A 34 -26.99 -20.54 14.01
C TYR A 34 -27.97 -21.65 14.32
N ASP A 35 -28.16 -21.96 15.60
CA ASP A 35 -29.08 -23.02 16.03
C ASP A 35 -30.52 -22.71 15.56
N ARG A 36 -31.00 -21.48 15.76
CA ARG A 36 -32.35 -21.09 15.35
C ARG A 36 -32.54 -21.11 13.84
N PHE A 37 -31.52 -20.77 13.07
CA PHE A 37 -31.60 -20.80 11.61
C PHE A 37 -31.86 -22.22 11.10
N GLN A 38 -31.19 -23.22 11.68
CA GLN A 38 -31.41 -24.63 11.32
C GLN A 38 -32.88 -25.02 11.50
N TYR A 39 -33.47 -24.73 12.67
CA TYR A 39 -34.89 -25.06 12.91
C TYR A 39 -35.83 -24.26 12.03
N TRP A 40 -35.55 -22.97 11.85
CA TRP A 40 -36.37 -22.08 11.06
C TRP A 40 -36.43 -22.48 9.60
N LEU A 41 -35.30 -22.89 9.02
CA LEU A 41 -35.19 -23.27 7.61
C LEU A 41 -35.91 -24.60 7.31
N ASN A 42 -36.00 -25.49 8.29
CA ASN A 42 -36.71 -26.76 8.15
C ASN A 42 -38.23 -26.62 8.08
N LYS A 43 -38.78 -25.49 8.51
CA LYS A 43 -40.23 -25.24 8.41
C LYS A 43 -40.62 -25.03 6.95
N GLU A 44 -41.53 -25.86 6.44
CA GLU A 44 -41.98 -25.83 5.05
C GLU A 44 -42.60 -24.48 4.67
N GLU A 45 -43.37 -23.87 5.57
CA GLU A 45 -43.93 -22.52 5.40
C GLU A 45 -42.85 -21.48 5.08
N ASN A 46 -41.69 -21.57 5.74
CA ASN A 46 -40.60 -20.63 5.58
C ASN A 46 -39.91 -20.80 4.23
N ARG A 47 -39.73 -22.04 3.79
CA ARG A 47 -39.16 -22.37 2.47
C ARG A 47 -40.09 -21.94 1.35
N LYS A 48 -41.39 -22.27 1.43
CA LYS A 48 -42.39 -21.90 0.43
C LYS A 48 -42.53 -20.39 0.28
N LYS A 49 -42.64 -19.66 1.41
CA LYS A 49 -42.79 -18.19 1.40
C LYS A 49 -41.65 -17.48 0.68
N ARG A 50 -40.43 -18.03 0.74
CA ARG A 50 -39.21 -17.44 0.17
C ARG A 50 -38.76 -18.12 -1.13
N ASN A 51 -39.57 -19.06 -1.62
CA ASN A 51 -39.30 -19.85 -2.81
C ASN A 51 -37.92 -20.54 -2.79
N PHE A 52 -37.52 -21.04 -1.61
CA PHE A 52 -36.30 -21.83 -1.51
C PHE A 52 -36.48 -23.21 -2.16
N PRO A 53 -35.45 -23.73 -2.83
CA PRO A 53 -35.52 -25.07 -3.41
C PRO A 53 -35.79 -26.10 -2.31
N ALA A 54 -36.61 -27.11 -2.63
CA ALA A 54 -36.90 -28.19 -1.69
C ALA A 54 -35.64 -28.95 -1.24
N ASN A 55 -34.66 -29.07 -2.16
CA ASN A 55 -33.38 -29.72 -1.94
C ASN A 55 -32.22 -28.75 -2.16
N PHE A 56 -31.35 -28.65 -1.17
CA PHE A 56 -30.08 -27.92 -1.17
C PHE A 56 -29.11 -28.65 -0.24
N ASP A 57 -27.81 -28.45 -0.46
CA ASP A 57 -26.77 -29.13 0.35
C ASP A 57 -26.33 -28.27 1.53
N VAL A 58 -26.37 -26.94 1.37
CA VAL A 58 -25.96 -25.93 2.36
C VAL A 58 -26.81 -24.67 2.19
N ALA A 59 -27.17 -24.00 3.28
CA ALA A 59 -27.80 -22.68 3.25
C ALA A 59 -26.97 -21.63 4.01
N GLY A 60 -26.75 -20.46 3.41
CA GLY A 60 -25.97 -19.38 4.00
C GLY A 60 -26.79 -18.14 4.31
N ILE A 61 -26.46 -17.46 5.40
CA ILE A 61 -26.95 -16.10 5.69
C ILE A 61 -25.79 -15.10 5.61
N PHE A 62 -26.06 -13.99 4.95
CA PHE A 62 -25.21 -12.81 4.86
C PHE A 62 -25.91 -11.70 5.61
N THR A 63 -25.34 -11.24 6.74
CA THR A 63 -26.01 -10.28 7.63
C THR A 63 -25.12 -9.12 8.03
N VAL A 64 -25.67 -7.92 8.03
CA VAL A 64 -24.99 -6.70 8.48
C VAL A 64 -24.93 -6.55 10.00
N TYR A 65 -25.58 -7.46 10.74
CA TYR A 65 -25.49 -7.47 12.20
C TYR A 65 -24.07 -7.83 12.65
N ASP A 66 -23.60 -7.17 13.71
CA ASP A 66 -22.39 -7.58 14.38
C ASP A 66 -22.58 -8.94 15.06
N LEU A 67 -21.64 -9.84 14.83
CA LEU A 67 -21.71 -11.23 15.28
C LEU A 67 -20.88 -11.45 16.55
N MET A 68 -20.86 -10.48 17.47
CA MET A 68 -20.07 -10.54 18.72
C MET A 68 -18.57 -10.77 18.49
N GLY A 69 -18.01 -10.12 17.46
CA GLY A 69 -16.60 -10.23 17.10
C GLY A 69 -16.24 -11.41 16.20
N TYR A 70 -17.18 -12.28 15.84
CA TYR A 70 -16.96 -13.33 14.85
C TYR A 70 -17.14 -12.81 13.42
N GLY A 71 -16.40 -13.38 12.47
CA GLY A 71 -16.61 -13.15 11.03
C GLY A 71 -17.75 -14.00 10.48
N GLY A 72 -17.84 -15.25 10.93
CA GLY A 72 -18.89 -16.18 10.56
C GLY A 72 -18.91 -17.40 11.48
N LEU A 73 -19.82 -18.33 11.20
CA LEU A 73 -19.93 -19.62 11.88
C LEU A 73 -20.54 -20.68 10.96
N ALA A 74 -19.87 -21.81 10.90
CA ALA A 74 -20.32 -23.04 10.26
C ALA A 74 -19.94 -24.27 11.08
N LYS A 75 -20.65 -25.37 10.85
CA LYS A 75 -20.28 -26.68 11.40
C LYS A 75 -19.23 -27.36 10.53
N ILE A 76 -18.19 -27.91 11.16
CA ILE A 76 -17.18 -28.71 10.47
C ILE A 76 -17.79 -30.03 9.96
N GLY A 77 -17.60 -30.32 8.67
CA GLY A 77 -18.11 -31.55 8.03
C GLY A 77 -19.64 -31.62 8.07
N GLY A 78 -20.27 -30.48 7.82
CA GLY A 78 -21.71 -30.30 7.97
C GLY A 78 -22.51 -30.75 6.75
N ASP A 79 -21.92 -30.83 5.56
CA ASP A 79 -22.58 -31.14 4.29
C ASP A 79 -23.38 -32.45 4.30
N CYS A 80 -24.25 -32.57 3.29
CA CYS A 80 -25.18 -33.69 3.13
C CYS A 80 -26.10 -33.95 4.33
N SER A 81 -26.23 -32.98 5.24
CA SER A 81 -27.20 -33.00 6.33
C SER A 81 -28.33 -32.01 6.00
N PRO A 82 -29.61 -32.32 6.36
CA PRO A 82 -30.74 -31.44 6.03
C PRO A 82 -30.69 -30.06 6.73
N ASN A 83 -29.81 -29.91 7.73
CA ASN A 83 -29.73 -28.73 8.60
C ASN A 83 -28.41 -27.97 8.42
N THR A 84 -27.70 -28.18 7.32
CA THR A 84 -26.39 -27.56 7.10
C THR A 84 -26.56 -26.10 6.78
N VAL A 85 -26.09 -25.26 7.70
CA VAL A 85 -26.14 -23.81 7.55
C VAL A 85 -24.79 -23.18 7.84
N PHE A 86 -24.62 -21.95 7.37
CA PHE A 86 -23.58 -21.05 7.85
C PHE A 86 -24.13 -19.62 7.98
N ILE A 87 -23.51 -18.84 8.86
CA ILE A 87 -23.81 -17.41 9.01
C ILE A 87 -22.52 -16.63 8.77
N THR A 88 -22.58 -15.56 7.98
CA THR A 88 -21.47 -14.66 7.71
C THR A 88 -21.86 -13.22 7.98
N LYS A 89 -20.90 -12.45 8.51
CA LYS A 89 -21.00 -11.01 8.64
C LYS A 89 -20.77 -10.39 7.26
N GLU A 90 -21.80 -9.74 6.74
CA GLU A 90 -21.71 -8.86 5.58
C GLU A 90 -21.25 -7.49 6.07
N SER A 91 -19.99 -7.16 5.85
CA SER A 91 -19.46 -5.84 6.21
C SER A 91 -19.63 -4.82 5.08
N GLY A 92 -20.02 -5.29 3.90
CA GLY A 92 -19.98 -4.56 2.65
C GLY A 92 -18.74 -4.92 1.82
N GLU A 93 -18.63 -4.23 0.67
CA GLU A 93 -17.38 -4.14 -0.08
C GLU A 93 -16.78 -5.48 -0.57
N PHE A 94 -17.60 -6.52 -0.75
CA PHE A 94 -17.18 -7.85 -1.21
C PHE A 94 -16.19 -8.58 -0.27
N SER A 95 -15.89 -8.01 0.91
CA SER A 95 -15.06 -8.65 1.96
C SER A 95 -15.69 -9.95 2.48
N THR A 96 -17.00 -10.10 2.30
CA THR A 96 -17.77 -11.27 2.73
C THR A 96 -17.50 -12.53 1.90
N ILE A 97 -16.98 -12.40 0.67
CA ILE A 97 -16.59 -13.55 -0.16
C ILE A 97 -15.57 -14.41 0.59
N ASP A 98 -14.60 -13.74 1.17
CA ASP A 98 -13.49 -14.30 1.93
C ASP A 98 -13.93 -15.03 3.20
N VAL A 99 -14.98 -14.54 3.85
CA VAL A 99 -15.58 -15.17 5.04
C VAL A 99 -16.46 -16.34 4.62
N ALA A 100 -17.30 -16.19 3.60
CA ALA A 100 -18.14 -17.28 3.11
C ALA A 100 -17.32 -18.46 2.60
N ALA A 101 -16.19 -18.21 1.91
CA ALA A 101 -15.27 -19.27 1.50
C ALA A 101 -14.66 -20.01 2.70
N HIS A 102 -14.32 -19.29 3.76
CA HIS A 102 -13.83 -19.86 5.02
C HIS A 102 -14.89 -20.75 5.68
N GLU A 103 -16.12 -20.26 5.84
CA GLU A 103 -17.22 -21.03 6.41
C GLU A 103 -17.57 -22.26 5.57
N LEU A 104 -17.52 -22.16 4.24
CA LEU A 104 -17.69 -23.32 3.35
C LEU A 104 -16.54 -24.32 3.50
N GLY A 105 -15.31 -23.86 3.76
CA GLY A 105 -14.18 -24.74 4.10
C GLY A 105 -14.44 -25.55 5.37
N HIS A 106 -15.03 -24.94 6.40
CA HIS A 106 -15.53 -25.67 7.57
C HIS A 106 -16.60 -26.69 7.17
N VAL A 107 -17.62 -26.28 6.42
CA VAL A 107 -18.67 -27.21 5.96
C VAL A 107 -18.06 -28.44 5.28
N LEU A 108 -17.03 -28.26 4.47
CA LEU A 108 -16.30 -29.33 3.76
C LEU A 108 -15.29 -30.11 4.61
N GLY A 109 -15.22 -29.87 5.93
CA GLY A 109 -14.45 -30.68 6.86
C GLY A 109 -13.10 -30.10 7.30
N ALA A 110 -12.71 -28.91 6.85
CA ALA A 110 -11.49 -28.26 7.32
C ALA A 110 -11.67 -27.61 8.70
N SER A 111 -10.67 -27.74 9.57
CA SER A 111 -10.50 -26.87 10.74
C SER A 111 -9.71 -25.61 10.36
N ASN A 112 -9.64 -24.64 11.28
CA ASN A 112 -8.78 -23.47 11.11
C ASN A 112 -7.31 -23.89 10.98
N ASP A 113 -6.55 -23.19 10.15
CA ASP A 113 -5.10 -23.37 10.10
C ASP A 113 -4.47 -23.03 11.45
N GLY A 114 -3.61 -23.92 11.96
CA GLY A 114 -3.00 -23.81 13.28
C GLY A 114 -3.86 -24.33 14.45
N GLU A 115 -5.10 -24.74 14.18
CA GLU A 115 -5.97 -25.39 15.16
C GLU A 115 -5.84 -26.91 15.05
N ASN A 116 -5.06 -27.51 15.95
CA ASN A 116 -4.79 -28.96 15.99
C ASN A 116 -4.21 -29.52 14.66
N ASN A 117 -3.55 -28.69 13.87
CA ASN A 117 -2.86 -29.06 12.63
C ASN A 117 -1.58 -28.22 12.46
N PRO A 118 -0.59 -28.66 11.64
CA PRO A 118 0.72 -28.03 11.57
C PRO A 118 0.81 -26.77 10.69
N CYS A 119 -0.28 -26.33 10.05
CA CYS A 119 -0.25 -25.16 9.18
C CYS A 119 -0.26 -23.85 9.99
N ASP A 120 0.34 -22.78 9.46
CA ASP A 120 0.40 -21.49 10.16
C ASP A 120 -0.86 -20.67 9.91
N GLY A 121 -1.67 -20.44 10.95
CA GLY A 121 -2.87 -19.61 10.88
C GLY A 121 -2.63 -18.12 10.62
N ARG A 122 -1.37 -17.66 10.49
CA ARG A 122 -0.99 -16.25 10.27
C ARG A 122 -0.60 -15.94 8.83
N VAL A 123 -0.64 -16.93 7.93
CA VAL A 123 -0.25 -16.74 6.52
C VAL A 123 -1.44 -16.53 5.58
N TYR A 124 -2.62 -16.19 6.11
CA TYR A 124 -3.79 -15.74 5.33
C TYR A 124 -4.30 -16.74 4.27
N ASN A 125 -4.05 -18.04 4.43
CA ASN A 125 -4.80 -19.05 3.68
C ASN A 125 -6.30 -18.95 4.00
N VAL A 126 -7.15 -19.53 3.15
CA VAL A 126 -8.62 -19.42 3.30
C VAL A 126 -9.07 -19.79 4.72
N MET A 127 -8.46 -20.80 5.34
CA MET A 127 -8.79 -21.28 6.70
C MET A 127 -8.00 -20.58 7.83
N ALA A 128 -7.32 -19.48 7.57
CA ALA A 128 -6.67 -18.69 8.62
C ALA A 128 -7.72 -18.06 9.56
N PRO A 129 -7.62 -18.25 10.90
CA PRO A 129 -8.65 -17.82 11.85
C PRO A 129 -8.68 -16.31 12.13
N ILE A 130 -7.58 -15.59 11.91
CA ILE A 130 -7.48 -14.15 12.14
C ILE A 130 -6.97 -13.47 10.87
N LYS A 131 -7.80 -12.58 10.29
CA LYS A 131 -7.39 -11.71 9.20
C LYS A 131 -6.98 -10.35 9.77
N GLY A 132 -5.70 -10.23 10.14
CA GLY A 132 -5.08 -8.95 10.50
C GLY A 132 -4.81 -8.09 9.26
N ILE A 133 -3.86 -7.16 9.36
CA ILE A 133 -3.38 -6.39 8.20
C ILE A 133 -2.68 -7.36 7.24
N LEU A 134 -3.26 -7.54 6.05
CA LEU A 134 -2.74 -8.41 5.00
C LEU A 134 -1.29 -8.01 4.65
N MET A 135 -0.35 -8.94 4.72
CA MET A 135 1.00 -8.66 4.21
C MET A 135 1.06 -9.02 2.72
N GLU A 136 1.71 -8.18 1.91
CA GLU A 136 1.80 -8.37 0.45
C GLU A 136 2.34 -9.77 0.07
N GLN A 137 3.29 -10.30 0.85
CA GLN A 137 3.85 -11.64 0.64
C GLN A 137 2.85 -12.80 0.80
N TYR A 138 1.73 -12.57 1.49
CA TYR A 138 0.67 -13.54 1.73
C TYR A 138 -0.60 -13.27 0.92
N ALA A 139 -0.62 -12.25 0.07
CA ALA A 139 -1.76 -11.89 -0.75
C ALA A 139 -2.34 -13.07 -1.54
N HIS A 140 -1.47 -13.88 -2.16
CA HIS A 140 -1.92 -15.06 -2.91
C HIS A 140 -2.57 -16.14 -2.03
N ASN A 141 -2.20 -16.21 -0.76
CA ASN A 141 -2.71 -17.26 0.13
C ASN A 141 -4.22 -17.12 0.35
N LEU A 142 -4.77 -15.90 0.28
CA LEU A 142 -6.21 -15.65 0.37
C LEU A 142 -7.05 -16.41 -0.68
N TYR A 143 -6.45 -16.78 -1.81
CA TYR A 143 -7.11 -17.57 -2.86
C TYR A 143 -6.90 -19.08 -2.72
N THR A 144 -6.20 -19.54 -1.69
CA THR A 144 -5.77 -20.93 -1.59
C THR A 144 -6.01 -21.53 -0.21
N PHE A 145 -6.47 -22.77 -0.19
CA PHE A 145 -6.46 -23.61 0.99
C PHE A 145 -5.01 -24.01 1.34
N SER A 146 -4.69 -24.08 2.64
CA SER A 146 -3.41 -24.62 3.09
C SER A 146 -3.35 -26.12 2.79
N ARG A 147 -2.15 -26.71 2.93
CA ARG A 147 -2.03 -28.16 2.79
C ARG A 147 -2.90 -28.90 3.81
N CYS A 148 -3.00 -28.40 5.04
CA CYS A 148 -3.80 -29.02 6.10
C CYS A 148 -5.29 -28.96 5.78
N SER A 149 -5.78 -27.82 5.29
CA SER A 149 -7.18 -27.70 4.89
C SER A 149 -7.49 -28.61 3.69
N LEU A 150 -6.60 -28.68 2.70
CA LEU A 150 -6.76 -29.57 1.55
C LEU A 150 -6.79 -31.05 1.95
N ASP A 151 -5.90 -31.48 2.85
CA ASP A 151 -5.88 -32.85 3.35
C ASP A 151 -7.15 -33.19 4.13
N ALA A 152 -7.64 -32.28 4.98
CA ALA A 152 -8.89 -32.45 5.73
C ALA A 152 -10.12 -32.52 4.82
N ILE A 153 -10.22 -31.60 3.84
CA ILE A 153 -11.32 -31.58 2.86
C ILE A 153 -11.31 -32.85 2.03
N THR A 154 -10.13 -33.29 1.55
CA THR A 154 -9.99 -34.51 0.75
C THR A 154 -10.45 -35.73 1.54
N TYR A 155 -9.96 -35.87 2.78
CA TYR A 155 -10.35 -36.96 3.67
C TYR A 155 -11.87 -36.98 3.94
N HIS A 156 -12.45 -35.81 4.16
CA HIS A 156 -13.88 -35.67 4.39
C HIS A 156 -14.71 -36.05 3.16
N LEU A 157 -14.36 -35.53 1.98
CA LEU A 157 -15.02 -35.85 0.72
C LEU A 157 -14.91 -37.33 0.37
N ASP A 158 -13.74 -37.95 0.57
CA ASP A 158 -13.54 -39.38 0.35
C ASP A 158 -14.49 -40.23 1.21
N ARG A 159 -14.77 -39.79 2.44
CA ARG A 159 -15.71 -40.49 3.33
C ARG A 159 -17.17 -40.23 2.96
N VAL A 160 -17.55 -38.98 2.71
CA VAL A 160 -18.94 -38.63 2.43
C VAL A 160 -19.39 -39.18 1.07
N THR A 161 -18.49 -39.29 0.09
CA THR A 161 -18.83 -39.84 -1.24
C THR A 161 -18.90 -41.38 -1.27
N GLN A 162 -18.41 -42.08 -0.24
CA GLN A 162 -18.59 -43.52 -0.09
C GLN A 162 -20.03 -43.90 0.27
N ASP A 163 -20.82 -42.98 0.84
CA ASP A 163 -22.24 -43.22 1.09
C ASP A 163 -23.03 -43.13 -0.23
N PRO A 164 -23.75 -44.18 -0.66
CA PRO A 164 -24.59 -44.13 -1.86
C PRO A 164 -25.70 -43.06 -1.79
N LYS A 165 -26.05 -42.58 -0.59
CA LYS A 165 -27.02 -41.50 -0.35
C LYS A 165 -26.39 -40.12 -0.29
N SER A 166 -25.09 -40.01 -0.55
CA SER A 166 -24.36 -38.74 -0.53
C SER A 166 -24.99 -37.70 -1.44
N CYS A 167 -25.14 -36.49 -0.92
CA CYS A 167 -25.69 -35.37 -1.68
C CYS A 167 -24.79 -34.99 -2.87
N PHE A 168 -23.48 -35.23 -2.79
CA PHE A 168 -22.52 -34.98 -3.88
C PHE A 168 -22.68 -35.92 -5.09
N LEU A 169 -23.30 -37.08 -4.91
CA LEU A 169 -23.55 -38.03 -6.00
C LEU A 169 -24.80 -37.67 -6.82
N THR A 170 -25.57 -36.68 -6.36
CA THR A 170 -26.75 -36.20 -7.06
C THR A 170 -26.43 -34.94 -7.85
N THR A 171 -26.75 -34.93 -9.15
CA THR A 171 -26.67 -33.71 -9.95
C THR A 171 -28.00 -32.99 -9.89
N ALA A 172 -28.02 -31.73 -9.43
CA ALA A 172 -29.23 -30.92 -9.47
C ALA A 172 -29.81 -30.92 -10.91
N GLY A 173 -31.11 -31.18 -11.09
CA GLY A 173 -31.71 -31.31 -12.44
C GLY A 173 -31.82 -30.00 -13.22
N ASP A 174 -31.66 -28.84 -12.58
CA ASP A 174 -31.81 -27.53 -13.21
C ASP A 174 -30.46 -26.96 -13.66
N SER A 175 -30.30 -26.74 -14.96
CA SER A 175 -29.13 -26.08 -15.57
C SER A 175 -29.29 -24.56 -15.70
N SER A 176 -30.50 -24.02 -15.54
CA SER A 176 -30.81 -22.59 -15.72
C SER A 176 -30.03 -21.72 -14.75
N TRP A 177 -30.04 -22.06 -13.46
CA TRP A 177 -29.29 -21.31 -12.45
C TRP A 177 -27.78 -21.39 -12.68
N ARG A 178 -27.25 -22.53 -13.14
CA ARG A 178 -25.83 -22.68 -13.49
C ARG A 178 -25.44 -21.78 -14.64
N ASN A 179 -26.29 -21.65 -15.66
CA ASN A 179 -26.05 -20.76 -16.78
C ASN A 179 -26.08 -19.29 -16.34
N LYS A 180 -27.08 -18.90 -15.53
CA LYS A 180 -27.14 -17.54 -14.95
C LYS A 180 -25.92 -17.22 -14.08
N LEU A 181 -25.47 -18.18 -13.26
CA LEU A 181 -24.28 -18.01 -12.45
C LEU A 181 -23.02 -17.90 -13.31
N LYS A 182 -22.87 -18.74 -14.34
CA LYS A 182 -21.76 -18.64 -15.31
C LYS A 182 -21.75 -17.29 -16.01
N GLU A 183 -22.90 -16.80 -16.45
CA GLU A 183 -23.04 -15.47 -17.04
C GLU A 183 -22.63 -14.38 -16.05
N HIS A 184 -23.12 -14.45 -14.80
CA HIS A 184 -22.76 -13.50 -13.76
C HIS A 184 -21.25 -13.50 -13.45
N MET A 185 -20.63 -14.68 -13.37
CA MET A 185 -19.19 -14.87 -13.11
C MET A 185 -18.32 -14.55 -14.33
N SER A 186 -18.87 -14.48 -15.55
CA SER A 186 -18.12 -14.08 -16.74
C SER A 186 -17.62 -12.63 -16.67
N GLN A 187 -18.31 -11.81 -15.86
CA GLN A 187 -17.93 -10.43 -15.63
C GLN A 187 -17.24 -10.26 -14.28
N LEU A 188 -15.97 -9.93 -14.35
CA LEU A 188 -15.09 -9.81 -13.20
C LEU A 188 -15.36 -8.52 -12.44
N LEU A 189 -15.30 -8.58 -11.11
CA LEU A 189 -15.64 -7.44 -10.25
C LEU A 189 -14.75 -6.21 -10.51
N GLY A 190 -13.46 -6.39 -10.78
CA GLY A 190 -12.55 -5.30 -11.11
C GLY A 190 -12.79 -4.66 -12.49
N LYS A 191 -13.64 -5.26 -13.34
CA LYS A 191 -14.17 -4.61 -14.55
C LYS A 191 -15.46 -3.82 -14.28
N LYS A 192 -16.21 -4.20 -13.24
CA LYS A 192 -17.44 -3.51 -12.81
C LYS A 192 -17.15 -2.32 -11.89
N HIS A 193 -16.08 -2.42 -11.11
CA HIS A 193 -15.66 -1.43 -10.13
C HIS A 193 -14.24 -0.98 -10.42
N SER A 194 -14.09 0.28 -10.80
CA SER A 194 -12.79 0.95 -10.92
C SER A 194 -12.01 0.86 -9.59
N VAL A 195 -10.68 0.99 -9.67
CA VAL A 195 -9.82 0.97 -8.48
C VAL A 195 -10.19 2.04 -7.45
N ASN A 196 -10.72 3.19 -7.90
CA ASN A 196 -11.20 4.25 -7.02
C ASN A 196 -12.51 3.89 -6.33
N GLU A 197 -13.45 3.26 -7.06
CA GLU A 197 -14.69 2.75 -6.46
C GLU A 197 -14.38 1.68 -5.42
N GLN A 198 -13.38 0.83 -5.65
CA GLN A 198 -12.92 -0.14 -4.65
C GLN A 198 -12.42 0.55 -3.37
N CYS A 199 -11.67 1.64 -3.47
CA CYS A 199 -11.29 2.43 -2.29
C CYS A 199 -12.49 3.11 -1.61
N SER A 200 -13.40 3.69 -2.40
CA SER A 200 -14.62 4.33 -1.90
C SER A 200 -15.58 3.35 -1.23
N LEU A 201 -15.56 2.07 -1.64
CA LEU A 201 -16.27 0.99 -0.97
C LEU A 201 -15.76 0.88 0.47
N TYR A 202 -14.46 0.71 0.71
CA TYR A 202 -13.92 0.47 2.07
C TYR A 202 -13.88 1.70 2.98
N TYR A 203 -13.57 2.88 2.41
CA TYR A 203 -13.32 4.09 3.21
C TYR A 203 -14.34 5.20 2.97
N GLY A 204 -15.38 4.92 2.20
CA GLY A 204 -16.45 5.85 1.92
C GLY A 204 -16.12 6.89 0.85
N ARG A 205 -17.09 7.77 0.62
CA ARG A 205 -17.04 8.78 -0.44
C ARG A 205 -15.79 9.65 -0.33
N GLY A 206 -15.10 9.82 -1.45
CA GLY A 206 -13.89 10.63 -1.55
C GLY A 206 -12.60 9.84 -1.35
N SER A 207 -12.68 8.54 -1.02
CA SER A 207 -11.51 7.67 -1.03
C SER A 207 -11.20 7.20 -2.45
N GLU A 208 -9.93 7.26 -2.81
CA GLU A 208 -9.41 6.88 -4.13
C GLU A 208 -8.05 6.20 -3.99
N ILE A 209 -7.55 5.60 -5.07
CA ILE A 209 -6.22 4.99 -5.07
C ILE A 209 -5.16 6.06 -4.77
N CYS A 210 -4.19 5.70 -3.92
CA CYS A 210 -3.11 6.60 -3.55
C CYS A 210 -2.17 6.98 -4.70
N GLY A 211 -2.33 6.39 -5.88
CA GLY A 211 -1.49 6.64 -7.04
C GLY A 211 -0.18 5.86 -6.99
N SER A 212 0.86 6.45 -7.56
CA SER A 212 2.18 5.82 -7.63
C SER A 212 2.81 5.65 -6.25
N LEU A 213 2.97 4.39 -5.86
CA LEU A 213 3.68 3.97 -4.67
C LEU A 213 4.82 3.06 -5.11
N GLU A 214 6.01 3.29 -4.58
CA GLU A 214 7.18 2.51 -4.93
C GLU A 214 6.95 1.02 -4.60
N ASN A 215 7.20 0.15 -5.59
CA ASN A 215 7.01 -1.30 -5.50
C ASN A 215 5.59 -1.76 -5.17
N SER A 216 4.55 -0.93 -5.35
CA SER A 216 3.18 -1.36 -5.08
C SER A 216 2.65 -2.28 -6.19
N ASN A 217 2.16 -3.44 -5.79
CA ASN A 217 1.36 -4.30 -6.66
C ASN A 217 -0.10 -4.22 -6.22
N VAL A 218 -0.92 -3.51 -7.00
CA VAL A 218 -2.35 -3.31 -6.73
C VAL A 218 -3.09 -4.64 -6.50
N CYS A 219 -2.68 -5.71 -7.18
CA CYS A 219 -3.33 -7.01 -7.09
C CYS A 219 -3.06 -7.69 -5.76
N LYS A 220 -1.97 -7.33 -5.08
CA LYS A 220 -1.61 -7.89 -3.78
C LYS A 220 -2.00 -6.98 -2.62
N MET A 221 -2.03 -5.67 -2.86
CA MET A 221 -2.32 -4.69 -1.83
C MET A 221 -2.89 -3.41 -2.45
N LEU A 222 -4.11 -3.08 -2.08
CA LEU A 222 -4.74 -1.82 -2.45
C LEU A 222 -4.42 -0.76 -1.39
N SER A 223 -3.86 0.38 -1.80
CA SER A 223 -3.60 1.51 -0.90
C SER A 223 -4.50 2.67 -1.28
N CYS A 224 -5.33 3.10 -0.33
CA CYS A 224 -6.37 4.09 -0.54
C CYS A 224 -6.13 5.34 0.30
N LEU A 225 -6.53 6.49 -0.25
CA LEU A 225 -6.53 7.75 0.45
C LEU A 225 -7.65 7.75 1.48
N LEU A 226 -7.33 8.05 2.75
CA LEU A 226 -8.33 8.28 3.79
C LEU A 226 -8.81 9.74 3.73
N PRO A 227 -10.08 10.01 3.39
CA PRO A 227 -10.55 11.39 3.22
C PRO A 227 -10.47 12.21 4.51
N SER A 228 -10.60 11.55 5.67
CA SER A 228 -10.57 12.19 6.99
C SER A 228 -9.18 12.72 7.38
N THR A 229 -8.11 12.07 6.91
CA THR A 229 -6.73 12.41 7.31
C THR A 229 -5.89 12.91 6.14
N GLY A 230 -6.26 12.62 4.89
CA GLY A 230 -5.42 12.83 3.71
C GLY A 230 -4.21 11.90 3.64
N SER A 231 -4.18 10.86 4.47
CA SER A 231 -3.08 9.88 4.51
C SER A 231 -3.48 8.62 3.75
N CYS A 232 -2.48 7.90 3.24
CA CYS A 232 -2.69 6.62 2.57
C CYS A 232 -2.75 5.48 3.59
N SER A 233 -3.79 4.64 3.49
CA SER A 233 -3.95 3.44 4.29
C SER A 233 -4.12 2.22 3.39
N GLN A 234 -3.64 1.09 3.87
CA GLN A 234 -3.87 -0.19 3.24
C GLN A 234 -5.33 -0.61 3.41
N SER A 235 -5.99 -0.92 2.30
CA SER A 235 -7.33 -1.49 2.25
C SER A 235 -7.42 -2.84 2.99
N PRO A 236 -8.55 -3.15 3.64
CA PRO A 236 -8.81 -4.47 4.21
C PRO A 236 -8.75 -5.63 3.21
N SER A 237 -8.92 -5.36 1.92
CA SER A 237 -8.91 -6.38 0.86
C SER A 237 -8.03 -5.99 -0.32
N MET A 238 -7.65 -7.01 -1.10
CA MET A 238 -6.92 -6.84 -2.35
C MET A 238 -7.80 -6.22 -3.44
N ALA A 239 -7.17 -5.76 -4.51
CA ALA A 239 -7.91 -5.35 -5.69
C ALA A 239 -8.66 -6.54 -6.29
N PHE A 240 -9.89 -6.29 -6.75
CA PHE A 240 -10.70 -7.34 -7.34
C PHE A 240 -10.09 -7.89 -8.63
N ASP A 241 -10.36 -9.17 -8.86
CA ASP A 241 -10.07 -9.81 -10.13
C ASP A 241 -10.64 -9.01 -11.29
N GLY A 242 -9.84 -8.79 -12.34
CA GLY A 242 -10.16 -7.91 -13.46
C GLY A 242 -9.73 -6.45 -13.30
N THR A 243 -9.23 -6.03 -12.13
CA THR A 243 -8.66 -4.68 -11.94
C THR A 243 -7.42 -4.54 -12.79
N SER A 244 -7.33 -3.47 -13.58
CA SER A 244 -6.18 -3.25 -14.46
C SER A 244 -4.96 -2.86 -13.65
N CYS A 245 -3.85 -3.57 -13.79
CA CYS A 245 -2.66 -3.43 -12.94
C CYS A 245 -1.43 -2.92 -13.70
N ALA A 246 -1.36 -3.14 -15.01
CA ALA A 246 -0.38 -2.58 -15.92
C ALA A 246 -0.94 -2.57 -17.34
N SER A 247 -0.20 -1.99 -18.29
CA SER A 247 -0.67 -1.88 -19.68
C SER A 247 -0.91 -3.25 -20.32
N GLY A 248 -2.17 -3.57 -20.65
CA GLY A 248 -2.55 -4.89 -21.17
C GLY A 248 -2.50 -6.01 -20.13
N MET A 249 -2.55 -5.67 -18.83
CA MET A 249 -2.53 -6.63 -17.73
C MET A 249 -3.62 -6.34 -16.70
N MET A 250 -4.17 -7.36 -16.07
CA MET A 250 -5.17 -7.26 -15.00
C MET A 250 -4.92 -8.25 -13.86
N CYS A 251 -5.56 -8.01 -12.72
CA CYS A 251 -5.47 -8.86 -11.55
C CYS A 251 -6.21 -10.19 -11.74
N ARG A 252 -5.53 -11.28 -11.37
CA ARG A 252 -6.02 -12.66 -11.31
C ARG A 252 -5.40 -13.34 -10.11
N ASP A 253 -6.21 -13.80 -9.17
CA ASP A 253 -5.75 -14.55 -7.98
C ASP A 253 -4.57 -13.83 -7.27
N GLY A 254 -4.70 -12.50 -7.14
CA GLY A 254 -3.69 -11.65 -6.51
C GLY A 254 -2.43 -11.40 -7.35
N ARG A 255 -2.42 -11.76 -8.64
CA ARG A 255 -1.29 -11.58 -9.56
C ARG A 255 -1.65 -10.64 -10.71
N CYS A 256 -0.69 -9.83 -11.14
CA CYS A 256 -0.83 -9.02 -12.35
C CYS A 256 -0.43 -9.85 -13.56
N VAL A 257 -1.39 -10.22 -14.42
CA VAL A 257 -1.15 -11.10 -15.57
C VAL A 257 -1.65 -10.48 -16.86
N ALA A 258 -1.04 -10.86 -17.99
CA ALA A 258 -1.48 -10.42 -19.31
C ALA A 258 -2.88 -10.95 -19.63
N ASP A 259 -3.74 -10.09 -20.18
CA ASP A 259 -5.10 -10.44 -20.59
C ASP A 259 -5.50 -9.61 -21.80
N SER A 260 -6.03 -10.27 -22.83
CA SER A 260 -6.44 -9.62 -24.08
C SER A 260 -7.51 -8.53 -23.92
N GLN A 261 -8.28 -8.58 -22.83
CA GLN A 261 -9.34 -7.62 -22.52
C GLN A 261 -8.88 -6.52 -21.56
N ALA A 262 -7.61 -6.53 -21.15
CA ALA A 262 -7.07 -5.50 -20.26
C ALA A 262 -6.83 -4.18 -21.03
N PRO A 263 -7.17 -3.03 -20.44
CA PRO A 263 -6.94 -1.74 -21.07
C PRO A 263 -5.45 -1.42 -21.18
N LYS A 264 -5.11 -0.53 -22.10
CA LYS A 264 -3.80 0.08 -22.17
C LYS A 264 -3.69 1.15 -21.10
N MET A 265 -2.60 1.11 -20.34
CA MET A 265 -2.30 2.04 -19.26
C MET A 265 -0.92 2.68 -19.50
N PRO A 266 -0.67 3.88 -18.94
CA PRO A 266 0.68 4.45 -18.91
C PRO A 266 1.65 3.49 -18.20
N SER A 267 2.80 3.21 -18.82
CA SER A 267 3.77 2.24 -18.30
C SER A 267 4.45 2.68 -17.00
N SER A 268 4.65 3.99 -16.81
CA SER A 268 5.37 4.56 -15.66
C SER A 268 4.46 5.10 -14.56
N CYS A 269 3.19 5.36 -14.84
CA CYS A 269 2.28 6.06 -13.92
C CYS A 269 0.84 5.54 -14.04
N PRO A 270 0.60 4.24 -13.78
CA PRO A 270 -0.68 3.58 -14.04
C PRO A 270 -1.88 4.19 -13.30
N TYR A 271 -1.63 4.79 -12.13
CA TYR A 271 -2.66 5.40 -11.28
C TYR A 271 -2.43 6.89 -10.99
N GLY A 272 -1.53 7.51 -11.77
CA GLY A 272 -1.11 8.90 -11.60
C GLY A 272 -0.21 9.13 -10.38
N ASP A 273 0.01 10.41 -10.09
CA ASP A 273 0.83 10.86 -8.98
C ASP A 273 0.31 10.40 -7.61
N PHE A 274 1.22 10.34 -6.64
CA PHE A 274 0.91 10.08 -5.25
C PHE A 274 0.02 11.17 -4.65
N ARG A 275 -1.10 10.76 -4.04
CA ARG A 275 -2.14 11.66 -3.50
C ARG A 275 -2.13 11.79 -1.98
N GLY A 276 -1.29 11.02 -1.29
CA GLY A 276 -1.18 11.09 0.17
C GLY A 276 -0.22 12.18 0.65
N LYS A 277 -0.25 12.44 1.96
CA LYS A 277 0.72 13.32 2.62
C LYS A 277 2.13 12.71 2.60
N TYR A 278 3.14 13.52 2.29
CA TYR A 278 4.54 13.10 2.21
C TYR A 278 5.25 12.94 3.57
N TYR A 279 4.70 13.50 4.65
CA TYR A 279 5.35 13.47 5.97
C TYR A 279 4.33 13.36 7.12
N GLU A 280 4.58 12.42 8.02
CA GLU A 280 4.02 12.40 9.37
C GLU A 280 5.19 12.16 10.37
N ARG A 281 5.83 13.23 10.87
CA ARG A 281 6.60 13.11 12.12
C ARG A 281 5.68 13.46 13.28
N LYS A 282 5.36 12.48 14.13
CA LYS A 282 4.63 12.73 15.38
C LYS A 282 5.39 13.77 16.21
N GLY A 283 4.75 14.89 16.52
CA GLY A 283 5.27 15.92 17.44
C GLY A 283 5.92 17.15 16.79
N ASP A 284 5.92 17.30 15.46
CA ASP A 284 6.36 18.56 14.83
C ASP A 284 5.17 19.53 14.64
N PRO A 285 5.13 20.68 15.33
CA PRO A 285 4.06 21.67 15.20
C PRO A 285 4.01 22.33 13.80
N LYS A 286 4.98 22.09 12.91
CA LYS A 286 4.99 22.58 11.52
C LYS A 286 4.33 21.62 10.51
N ASN A 287 3.71 20.53 10.96
CA ASN A 287 3.09 19.56 10.07
C ASN A 287 1.89 20.11 9.26
N ALA A 288 1.33 21.27 9.62
CA ALA A 288 0.20 21.86 8.91
C ALA A 288 0.57 22.43 7.52
N ASP A 289 1.85 22.74 7.27
CA ASP A 289 2.31 23.37 6.03
C ASP A 289 2.95 22.38 5.05
N LEU A 290 2.90 21.07 5.28
CA LEU A 290 3.57 20.11 4.40
C LEU A 290 2.82 19.97 3.06
N PRO A 291 3.55 19.85 1.93
CA PRO A 291 2.92 19.68 0.62
C PRO A 291 2.05 18.42 0.60
N GLN A 292 0.79 18.58 0.18
CA GLN A 292 -0.20 17.50 0.17
C GLN A 292 -0.33 16.85 -1.22
N THR A 293 0.18 17.52 -2.25
CA THR A 293 0.22 17.04 -3.62
C THR A 293 1.62 17.21 -4.21
N CYS A 294 1.89 16.52 -5.33
CA CYS A 294 3.10 16.76 -6.12
C CYS A 294 3.23 18.22 -6.59
N GLN A 295 2.11 18.88 -6.86
CA GLN A 295 2.12 20.29 -7.26
C GLN A 295 2.56 21.19 -6.09
N ASP A 296 1.97 21.00 -4.90
CA ASP A 296 2.36 21.76 -3.71
C ASP A 296 3.84 21.56 -3.35
N LEU A 297 4.35 20.34 -3.60
CA LEU A 297 5.75 20.00 -3.40
C LEU A 297 6.62 20.84 -4.33
N PHE A 298 6.29 20.92 -5.62
CA PHE A 298 7.11 21.61 -6.61
C PHE A 298 7.03 23.13 -6.55
N ASP A 299 5.94 23.70 -6.03
CA ASP A 299 5.89 25.15 -5.80
C ASP A 299 6.90 25.61 -4.74
N ARG A 300 7.38 24.69 -3.89
CA ARG A 300 8.33 24.97 -2.81
C ARG A 300 9.71 24.40 -3.06
N VAL A 301 9.78 23.17 -3.58
CA VAL A 301 11.00 22.39 -3.75
C VAL A 301 11.02 21.68 -5.13
N PRO A 302 11.12 22.41 -6.26
CA PRO A 302 11.18 21.82 -7.60
C PRO A 302 12.26 20.73 -7.77
N TRP A 303 13.39 20.88 -7.07
CA TRP A 303 14.51 19.95 -7.11
C TRP A 303 14.21 18.58 -6.50
N SER A 304 13.08 18.39 -5.80
CA SER A 304 12.68 17.07 -5.32
C SER A 304 12.55 16.05 -6.45
N CYS A 305 12.25 16.47 -7.68
CA CYS A 305 12.22 15.56 -8.84
C CYS A 305 13.58 14.95 -9.22
N TYR A 306 14.71 15.45 -8.70
CA TYR A 306 16.01 14.79 -8.86
C TYR A 306 16.19 13.60 -7.91
N ASP A 307 15.35 13.47 -6.89
CA ASP A 307 15.37 12.37 -5.95
C ASP A 307 14.37 11.28 -6.36
N ASP A 308 14.85 10.04 -6.43
CA ASP A 308 14.09 8.89 -6.91
C ASP A 308 12.78 8.64 -6.14
N PHE A 309 12.76 8.94 -4.83
CA PHE A 309 11.57 8.72 -4.00
C PHE A 309 10.42 9.62 -4.44
N TYR A 310 10.72 10.90 -4.73
CA TYR A 310 9.73 11.86 -5.19
C TYR A 310 9.44 11.72 -6.68
N SER A 311 10.45 11.45 -7.52
CA SER A 311 10.25 11.32 -8.97
C SER A 311 9.36 10.13 -9.32
N LYS A 312 9.49 9.00 -8.60
CA LYS A 312 8.59 7.84 -8.75
C LYS A 312 7.17 8.14 -8.28
N ARG A 313 7.01 8.86 -7.16
CA ARG A 313 5.70 9.24 -6.61
C ARG A 313 5.02 10.33 -7.43
N CYS A 314 5.78 11.21 -8.05
CA CYS A 314 5.30 12.27 -8.92
C CYS A 314 5.58 11.96 -10.40
N CYS A 315 5.27 10.74 -10.81
CA CYS A 315 5.58 10.22 -12.14
C CYS A 315 4.88 10.93 -13.31
N GLU A 316 3.78 11.64 -13.07
CA GLU A 316 3.14 12.52 -14.05
C GLU A 316 3.63 13.96 -13.92
N SER A 317 3.80 14.47 -12.70
CA SER A 317 4.12 15.88 -12.49
C SER A 317 5.59 16.21 -12.73
N CYS A 318 6.56 15.34 -12.41
CA CYS A 318 7.97 15.59 -12.72
C CYS A 318 8.23 15.75 -14.22
N PRO A 319 7.73 14.88 -15.14
CA PRO A 319 7.87 15.11 -16.58
C PRO A 319 7.26 16.42 -17.07
N LYS A 320 6.14 16.86 -16.50
CA LYS A 320 5.53 18.17 -16.80
C LYS A 320 6.43 19.32 -16.35
N LEU A 321 7.03 19.20 -15.16
CA LEU A 321 7.99 20.16 -14.63
C LEU A 321 9.26 20.24 -15.49
N LYS A 322 9.81 19.10 -15.93
CA LYS A 322 10.96 19.05 -16.84
C LYS A 322 10.71 19.85 -18.12
N LYS A 323 9.52 19.67 -18.72
CA LYS A 323 9.10 20.43 -19.90
C LYS A 323 9.01 21.93 -19.64
N LYS A 324 8.49 22.35 -18.47
CA LYS A 324 8.37 23.76 -18.08
C LYS A 324 9.72 24.48 -17.97
N PHE A 325 10.78 23.77 -17.57
CA PHE A 325 12.12 24.33 -17.49
C PHE A 325 12.88 24.32 -18.83
N GLU A 326 12.34 23.66 -19.86
CA GLU A 326 12.91 23.57 -21.22
C GLU A 326 14.39 23.15 -21.24
N SER A 327 14.85 22.46 -20.19
CA SER A 327 16.27 22.11 -20.06
C SER A 327 16.58 20.89 -20.92
N SER A 328 17.48 21.07 -21.88
CA SER A 328 18.10 19.99 -22.66
C SER A 328 19.19 19.24 -21.86
N ASP A 329 19.63 19.80 -20.74
CA ASP A 329 20.57 19.17 -19.83
C ASP A 329 19.82 18.32 -18.80
N GLU A 330 20.03 16.99 -18.84
CA GLU A 330 19.44 16.05 -17.90
C GLU A 330 19.88 16.31 -16.46
N ASN A 331 21.09 16.81 -16.26
CA ASN A 331 21.56 17.21 -14.95
C ASN A 331 20.85 18.45 -14.43
N CYS A 332 20.18 19.22 -15.28
CA CYS A 332 19.50 20.46 -14.91
C CYS A 332 18.00 20.44 -15.30
N ALA A 333 17.43 19.24 -15.43
CA ALA A 333 16.07 19.00 -15.92
C ALA A 333 14.97 19.80 -15.18
N TYR A 334 15.15 20.11 -13.90
CA TYR A 334 14.14 20.76 -13.05
C TYR A 334 14.61 22.13 -12.51
N GLY A 335 15.62 22.73 -13.14
CA GLY A 335 16.25 23.97 -12.66
C GLY A 335 17.29 23.74 -11.58
N ASP A 336 17.43 24.70 -10.66
CA ASP A 336 18.40 24.63 -9.54
C ASP A 336 18.12 23.41 -8.66
N LYS A 337 19.17 22.67 -8.29
CA LYS A 337 19.14 21.51 -7.38
C LYS A 337 19.12 21.89 -5.91
N LEU A 338 19.38 23.16 -5.60
CA LEU A 338 19.49 23.68 -4.24
C LEU A 338 18.44 24.76 -4.00
N PRO A 339 18.09 25.01 -2.71
CA PRO A 339 17.21 26.10 -2.35
C PRO A 339 17.67 27.45 -2.90
N PRO A 340 16.77 28.39 -3.25
CA PRO A 340 17.15 29.69 -3.81
C PRO A 340 18.14 30.47 -2.95
N LYS A 341 18.03 30.37 -1.61
CA LYS A 341 18.96 31.00 -0.65
C LYS A 341 20.40 30.45 -0.73
N ASN A 342 20.60 29.31 -1.37
CA ASN A 342 21.91 28.69 -1.59
C ASN A 342 22.41 28.96 -3.02
N CYS A 343 21.58 29.49 -3.92
CA CYS A 343 21.94 29.74 -5.30
C CYS A 343 21.96 31.24 -5.57
N GLU A 344 23.13 31.83 -5.39
CA GLU A 344 23.40 33.23 -5.74
C GLU A 344 24.33 33.30 -6.96
N ARG A 345 24.12 34.28 -7.84
CA ARG A 345 24.95 34.45 -9.05
C ARG A 345 26.43 34.64 -8.75
N ALA A 346 26.76 35.23 -7.61
CA ALA A 346 28.15 35.44 -7.19
C ALA A 346 28.92 34.13 -7.01
N GLU A 347 28.22 33.07 -6.57
CA GLU A 347 28.77 31.74 -6.25
C GLU A 347 28.98 30.88 -7.50
N CYS A 348 28.38 31.25 -8.64
CA CYS A 348 28.45 30.52 -9.92
C CYS A 348 29.86 30.42 -10.55
N LYS A 349 30.86 31.06 -9.95
CA LYS A 349 32.27 30.98 -10.39
C LYS A 349 32.94 29.66 -9.98
N VAL A 350 32.35 28.91 -9.05
CA VAL A 350 32.86 27.62 -8.55
C VAL A 350 32.09 26.45 -9.19
N GLY A 351 32.79 25.38 -9.55
CA GLY A 351 32.22 24.21 -10.24
C GLY A 351 31.01 23.59 -9.54
N TYR A 352 31.08 23.40 -8.22
CA TYR A 352 29.97 22.86 -7.42
C TYR A 352 28.68 23.67 -7.57
N TRP A 353 28.75 25.00 -7.41
CA TRP A 353 27.59 25.87 -7.55
C TRP A 353 27.12 25.96 -8.99
N LYS A 354 28.03 25.95 -9.97
CA LYS A 354 27.67 25.90 -11.39
C LYS A 354 26.89 24.64 -11.76
N GLU A 355 27.21 23.50 -11.14
CA GLU A 355 26.54 22.21 -11.36
C GLU A 355 25.20 22.07 -10.62
N ASN A 356 25.03 22.77 -9.49
CA ASN A 356 23.86 22.63 -8.64
C ASN A 356 22.89 23.83 -8.69
N CYS A 357 23.34 24.98 -9.16
CA CYS A 357 22.54 26.20 -9.36
C CYS A 357 22.33 26.47 -10.85
N CYS A 358 21.87 25.43 -11.55
CA CYS A 358 21.63 25.37 -12.98
C CYS A 358 20.95 26.62 -13.56
N LYS A 359 19.76 26.99 -13.08
CA LYS A 359 18.97 28.13 -13.55
C LYS A 359 19.63 29.44 -13.17
N THR A 360 20.09 29.55 -11.93
CA THR A 360 20.71 30.78 -11.42
C THR A 360 21.99 31.13 -12.18
N CYS A 361 22.83 30.14 -12.47
CA CYS A 361 24.11 30.32 -13.15
C CYS A 361 24.00 30.41 -14.67
N SER A 362 22.92 29.89 -15.26
CA SER A 362 22.68 29.97 -16.72
C SER A 362 21.96 31.24 -17.16
N ALA A 363 21.39 32.01 -16.24
CA ALA A 363 20.73 33.27 -16.55
C ALA A 363 21.75 34.34 -16.95
N THR A 364 22.03 34.46 -18.25
CA THR A 364 22.88 35.50 -18.85
C THR A 364 22.43 36.89 -18.39
N GLY A 365 23.35 37.65 -17.78
CA GLY A 365 23.06 38.94 -17.16
C GLY A 365 22.77 40.06 -18.16
N THR A 366 21.75 40.87 -17.88
CA THR A 366 21.81 42.30 -18.18
C THR A 366 22.74 42.94 -17.16
N ASN A 367 23.93 43.35 -17.61
CA ASN A 367 24.85 44.20 -16.86
C ASN A 367 24.15 45.50 -16.46
N THR A 368 24.06 45.78 -15.16
CA THR A 368 24.09 47.16 -14.67
C THR A 368 25.41 47.36 -13.97
N ASN A 369 26.29 48.12 -14.62
CA ASN A 369 27.48 48.70 -14.04
C ASN A 369 27.11 49.46 -12.77
N THR A 370 27.74 49.11 -11.66
CA THR A 370 28.02 50.07 -10.60
C THR A 370 29.49 49.98 -10.26
N ASN A 371 30.20 51.04 -10.66
CA ASN A 371 31.52 51.38 -10.19
C ASN A 371 31.52 51.46 -8.65
N THR A 372 32.47 50.81 -8.02
CA THR A 372 33.10 51.33 -6.81
C THR A 372 34.57 50.92 -6.80
N ASN A 373 35.42 51.95 -6.92
CA ASN A 373 36.84 51.90 -6.61
C ASN A 373 37.03 51.58 -5.14
N THR A 374 37.87 50.58 -4.84
CA THR A 374 38.86 50.67 -3.76
C THR A 374 39.99 49.66 -4.02
N GLN A 375 41.21 50.19 -4.10
CA GLN A 375 42.47 49.43 -4.11
C GLN A 375 42.87 49.00 -2.69
N GLN A 376 43.85 48.09 -2.64
CA GLN A 376 44.61 47.52 -1.51
C GLN A 376 43.99 46.28 -0.85
N GLU A 377 44.67 45.15 -0.67
CA GLU A 377 46.09 44.77 -0.81
C GLU A 377 46.17 43.24 -1.00
N THR A 378 47.06 42.77 -1.87
CA THR A 378 47.33 41.33 -2.09
C THR A 378 48.19 40.72 -0.98
N PRO A 379 47.86 39.49 -0.54
CA PRO A 379 48.86 38.51 -0.14
C PRO A 379 48.90 37.31 -1.12
N LYS A 380 50.14 36.96 -1.47
CA LYS A 380 50.63 35.83 -2.29
C LYS A 380 49.68 34.63 -2.47
N ALA A 381 49.36 34.35 -3.73
CA ALA A 381 48.64 33.16 -4.17
C ALA A 381 49.35 31.86 -3.75
N VAL A 382 48.59 30.94 -3.16
CA VAL A 382 48.94 29.53 -3.02
C VAL A 382 48.59 28.85 -4.35
N PRO A 383 49.45 27.97 -4.94
CA PRO A 383 49.23 27.41 -6.28
C PRO A 383 47.90 26.66 -6.46
N SER A 384 47.30 26.16 -5.38
CA SER A 384 46.01 25.46 -5.37
C SER A 384 44.79 26.38 -5.17
N CYS A 385 44.98 27.69 -4.98
CA CYS A 385 43.86 28.62 -4.83
C CYS A 385 44.16 30.04 -5.34
N PRO A 386 44.03 30.27 -6.67
CA PRO A 386 44.42 31.52 -7.31
C PRO A 386 43.61 32.75 -6.85
N ASN A 387 42.37 32.54 -6.39
CA ASN A 387 41.42 33.61 -6.04
C ASN A 387 41.15 33.72 -4.53
N GLY A 388 41.88 32.97 -3.70
CA GLY A 388 41.55 32.80 -2.28
C GLY A 388 40.29 31.96 -2.05
N GLU A 389 39.97 31.70 -0.79
CA GLU A 389 38.72 31.02 -0.40
C GLU A 389 37.71 32.01 0.19
N PRO A 390 36.39 31.74 0.09
CA PRO A 390 35.36 32.55 0.73
C PRO A 390 35.55 32.67 2.25
N ASP A 391 35.18 33.82 2.83
CA ASP A 391 35.36 34.06 4.27
C ASP A 391 34.61 33.04 5.16
N TRP A 392 33.50 32.49 4.69
CA TRP A 392 32.75 31.45 5.42
C TRP A 392 33.52 30.13 5.56
N CYS A 393 34.54 29.89 4.73
CA CYS A 393 35.43 28.74 4.90
C CYS A 393 36.19 28.80 6.24
N LYS A 394 36.43 29.99 6.79
CA LYS A 394 37.10 30.17 8.09
C LYS A 394 36.28 29.61 9.26
N GLU A 395 34.97 29.40 9.08
CA GLU A 395 34.14 28.75 10.09
C GLU A 395 34.33 27.24 10.14
N TYR A 396 34.98 26.64 9.14
CA TYR A 396 35.18 25.20 9.09
C TYR A 396 36.29 24.85 10.07
N SER A 397 35.85 24.36 11.21
CA SER A 397 36.68 23.83 12.29
C SER A 397 36.43 22.32 12.42
N GLU A 398 37.06 21.70 13.42
CA GLU A 398 36.93 20.26 13.69
C GLU A 398 35.49 19.77 13.89
N SER A 399 34.56 20.65 14.27
CA SER A 399 33.13 20.34 14.40
C SER A 399 32.34 20.47 13.08
N LYS A 400 32.88 21.18 12.09
CA LYS A 400 32.24 21.48 10.80
C LYS A 400 33.00 20.95 9.58
N LYS A 401 34.09 20.20 9.78
CA LYS A 401 34.92 19.64 8.69
C LYS A 401 34.17 18.73 7.71
N HIS A 402 33.05 18.12 8.10
CA HIS A 402 32.18 17.36 7.19
C HIS A 402 31.69 18.18 5.99
N ASN A 403 31.58 19.51 6.13
CA ASN A 403 31.21 20.37 5.01
C ASN A 403 32.28 20.41 3.90
N CYS A 404 33.52 19.98 4.19
CA CYS A 404 34.57 19.85 3.19
C CYS A 404 34.31 18.75 2.17
N TYR A 405 33.49 17.72 2.46
CA TYR A 405 33.13 16.73 1.43
C TYR A 405 32.43 17.34 0.22
N VAL A 406 31.77 18.48 0.43
CA VAL A 406 30.99 19.17 -0.60
C VAL A 406 31.70 20.43 -1.08
N ASN A 407 32.50 21.05 -0.21
CA ASN A 407 33.12 22.35 -0.44
C ASN A 407 34.66 22.32 -0.54
N GLU A 408 35.30 21.14 -0.70
CA GLU A 408 36.77 21.00 -0.76
C GLU A 408 37.41 21.94 -1.79
N LEU A 409 36.76 22.10 -2.96
CA LEU A 409 37.23 22.98 -4.03
C LEU A 409 37.00 24.47 -3.73
N ALA A 410 35.93 24.81 -3.00
CA ALA A 410 35.60 26.19 -2.63
C ALA A 410 36.48 26.67 -1.44
N CYS A 411 36.66 25.80 -0.45
CA CYS A 411 37.53 26.00 0.71
C CYS A 411 38.91 25.38 0.49
N CYS A 412 39.51 25.76 -0.63
CA CYS A 412 40.80 25.34 -1.15
C CYS A 412 42.01 25.57 -0.21
N ILE A 413 41.85 26.36 0.87
CA ILE A 413 42.90 26.63 1.86
C ILE A 413 42.55 25.98 3.21
N THR A 414 41.28 26.02 3.64
CA THR A 414 40.83 25.49 4.92
C THR A 414 40.61 23.98 4.88
N CYS A 415 39.98 23.43 3.84
CA CYS A 415 39.69 22.00 3.78
C CYS A 415 40.95 21.13 3.69
N PRO A 416 42.02 21.47 2.94
CA PRO A 416 43.26 20.69 2.98
C PRO A 416 43.88 20.57 4.39
N LYS A 417 43.69 21.57 5.26
CA LYS A 417 44.18 21.54 6.65
C LYS A 417 43.38 20.60 7.55
N LEU A 418 42.11 20.36 7.22
CA LEU A 418 41.19 19.50 7.97
C LEU A 418 41.13 18.07 7.43
N LYS A 419 41.79 17.81 6.30
CA LYS A 419 41.79 16.52 5.61
C LYS A 419 42.75 15.56 6.31
N ASN A 420 42.27 14.35 6.61
CA ASN A 420 43.07 13.23 7.06
C ASN A 420 43.18 12.18 5.94
N PRO A 421 44.29 12.16 5.18
CA PRO A 421 44.47 11.25 4.04
C PRO A 421 44.49 9.77 4.42
N SER A 422 44.79 9.46 5.69
CA SER A 422 44.83 8.10 6.20
C SER A 422 43.44 7.47 6.37
N GLN A 423 42.37 8.28 6.29
CA GLN A 423 40.98 7.83 6.44
C GLN A 423 40.27 7.79 5.09
N VAL A 424 40.68 6.88 4.21
CA VAL A 424 40.09 6.74 2.86
C VAL A 424 38.57 6.55 2.94
N GLY A 425 37.83 7.42 2.24
CA GLY A 425 36.37 7.51 2.23
C GLY A 425 35.75 8.26 3.42
N CYS A 426 36.57 8.67 4.39
CA CYS A 426 36.23 9.39 5.61
C CYS A 426 37.24 10.50 5.95
N GLU A 427 37.78 11.17 4.93
CA GLU A 427 38.91 12.07 5.04
C GLU A 427 38.62 13.29 5.93
N TYR A 428 37.36 13.63 6.15
CA TYR A 428 36.92 14.70 7.06
C TYR A 428 36.12 14.18 8.26
N GLY A 429 36.19 12.87 8.57
CA GLY A 429 35.31 12.22 9.54
C GLY A 429 33.97 11.81 8.93
N ASP A 430 32.89 11.79 9.71
CA ASP A 430 31.56 11.47 9.18
C ASP A 430 31.12 12.50 8.14
N LYS A 431 30.39 12.04 7.12
CA LYS A 431 29.86 12.91 6.06
C LYS A 431 28.68 13.74 6.55
N MET A 432 27.97 13.26 7.56
CA MET A 432 26.83 13.94 8.17
C MET A 432 27.09 14.30 9.64
N SER A 433 26.74 15.52 10.02
CA SER A 433 26.96 16.05 11.39
C SER A 433 26.21 15.30 12.49
N TRP A 434 25.10 14.64 12.16
CA TRP A 434 24.29 13.88 13.13
C TRP A 434 24.86 12.49 13.44
N CYS A 435 25.81 11.98 12.66
CA CYS A 435 26.31 10.60 12.77
C CYS A 435 26.85 10.25 14.16
N ALA A 436 27.70 11.11 14.74
CA ALA A 436 28.31 10.86 16.05
C ALA A 436 27.29 10.79 17.22
N LYS A 437 26.13 11.45 17.06
CA LYS A 437 25.04 11.40 18.05
C LYS A 437 24.15 10.19 17.80
N THR A 438 23.74 9.98 16.55
CA THR A 438 22.76 8.96 16.18
C THR A 438 23.34 7.55 16.25
N SER A 439 24.62 7.33 15.91
CA SER A 439 25.26 6.02 16.02
C SER A 439 25.29 5.50 17.46
N LYS A 440 25.41 6.40 18.46
CA LYS A 440 25.37 6.06 19.89
C LYS A 440 23.97 5.72 20.39
N THR A 441 22.94 6.35 19.85
CA THR A 441 21.55 6.16 20.30
C THR A 441 20.78 5.13 19.48
N ASN A 442 21.20 4.87 18.25
CA ASN A 442 20.58 3.92 17.33
C ASN A 442 21.64 3.18 16.49
N PRO A 443 22.16 2.04 16.98
CA PRO A 443 23.21 1.28 16.29
C PRO A 443 22.83 0.78 14.89
N ASP A 444 21.53 0.64 14.58
CA ASP A 444 21.05 0.18 13.27
C ASP A 444 21.27 1.22 12.15
N VAL A 445 21.55 2.47 12.50
CA VAL A 445 21.95 3.50 11.53
C VAL A 445 23.21 3.08 10.76
N CYS A 446 24.10 2.31 11.38
CA CYS A 446 25.31 1.82 10.74
C CYS A 446 25.06 0.68 9.74
N LYS A 447 23.88 0.04 9.76
CA LYS A 447 23.49 -0.97 8.78
C LYS A 447 22.97 -0.36 7.47
N THR A 448 22.32 0.80 7.56
CA THR A 448 21.65 1.45 6.41
C THR A 448 22.37 2.69 5.90
N ARG A 449 23.19 3.35 6.74
CA ARG A 449 23.85 4.64 6.46
C ARG A 449 25.36 4.60 6.70
N LYS A 450 25.99 3.44 6.52
CA LYS A 450 27.44 3.21 6.73
C LYS A 450 28.34 4.18 5.97
N ASN A 451 27.93 4.60 4.77
CA ASN A 451 28.70 5.54 3.94
C ASN A 451 28.59 6.99 4.44
N ASP A 452 27.46 7.35 5.06
CA ASP A 452 27.23 8.68 5.62
C ASP A 452 27.93 8.84 6.98
N CYS A 453 27.88 7.78 7.80
CA CYS A 453 28.49 7.72 9.13
C CYS A 453 29.78 6.90 9.15
N CYS A 454 30.62 7.12 8.14
CA CYS A 454 31.73 6.24 7.84
C CYS A 454 32.87 6.29 8.88
N PHE A 455 32.92 7.31 9.75
CA PHE A 455 33.85 7.41 10.87
C PHE A 455 33.23 6.83 12.15
N SER A 456 32.00 7.25 12.50
CA SER A 456 31.29 6.80 13.71
C SER A 456 30.81 5.35 13.66
N CYS A 457 30.69 4.76 12.49
CA CYS A 457 30.31 3.35 12.31
C CYS A 457 31.52 2.42 12.09
N LYS A 458 32.75 2.94 12.14
CA LYS A 458 34.00 2.15 12.11
C LYS A 458 34.56 1.87 13.51
N SER A 459 34.14 2.64 14.51
CA SER A 459 34.55 2.53 15.92
C SER A 459 33.74 1.53 16.72
#